data_AF-A0A2Z2P5D6-F1
#
_entry.id   AF-A0A2Z2P5D6-F1
#
_cell.length_a   1.000
_cell.length_b   1.000
_cell.length_c   1.000
_cell.angle_alpha   90.00
_cell.angle_beta   90.00
_cell.angle_gamma   90.00
#
_symmetry.space_group_name_H-M   'P 1'
#
loop_
_entity.id
_entity.type
_entity.pdbx_description
1 polymer ?
#
loop_
_entity_poly.entity_id
_entity_poly.type
_entity_poly.pdbx_seq_one_letter_code
_entity_poly.pdbx_strand_id
1 'polypeptide(L)'
;MIYTRFCTGALIALLAGCSSSDSPDTTDGSGDGSTAPVISAANVELLLREIVKVANDDTLNAASESLVPVFGSVETLIAEVIADGASSGNGLTFVSSTVVNEDGSNSEYTFSCDSGGTLVARAYHDDSVGGPYVDQLVADSACSIGDAAYEGSAYKAVRFVRGTDVSTFENFSVSYADGDSLLLDGEYSDSSPEQNGPVVITGWTGASLLMVDDGETTKIDDYTSYRRSQVQSDLPDSDLLAGGPGAAATVTFTVTASWSSGEPIDVVVDLAYMDPEDSVVGEGGEYPAQWQTGSVRVTAEDGSGLTLSPDTGELETFLVAIDGEPGAPIILNWSDGFQLSCASGFDCN
;
A
#
# COMPACT_ATOMS: atom_id res chain seq x y z
N MET A 1 -18.73 47.85 -12.66
CA MET A 1 -19.16 47.14 -13.89
C MET A 1 -17.92 46.50 -14.50
N ILE A 2 -17.52 45.35 -13.94
CA ILE A 2 -16.54 44.42 -14.50
C ILE A 2 -17.06 43.04 -14.08
N TYR A 3 -17.49 42.25 -15.07
CA TYR A 3 -17.94 40.88 -14.89
C TYR A 3 -16.71 39.99 -14.94
N THR A 4 -16.44 39.23 -13.87
CA THR A 4 -15.50 38.11 -13.92
C THR A 4 -16.33 36.84 -13.71
N ARG A 5 -16.44 36.04 -14.77
CA ARG A 5 -17.13 34.76 -14.77
C ARG A 5 -16.28 33.73 -14.02
N PHE A 6 -16.87 33.09 -13.02
CA PHE A 6 -16.39 31.83 -12.48
C PHE A 6 -16.73 30.72 -13.48
N CYS A 7 -15.72 30.01 -13.96
CA CYS A 7 -15.90 28.71 -14.61
C CYS A 7 -15.89 27.64 -13.52
N THR A 8 -17.07 27.09 -13.25
CA THR A 8 -17.25 25.85 -12.50
C THR A 8 -16.86 24.69 -13.42
N GLY A 9 -15.75 24.02 -13.14
CA GLY A 9 -15.29 22.84 -13.87
C GLY A 9 -15.63 21.59 -13.08
N ALA A 10 -16.77 20.98 -13.39
CA ALA A 10 -16.99 19.56 -13.15
C ALA A 10 -16.33 18.79 -14.30
N LEU A 11 -15.48 17.80 -14.02
CA LEU A 11 -14.96 16.89 -15.03
C LEU A 11 -15.05 15.45 -14.54
N ILE A 12 -16.15 14.79 -14.91
CA ILE A 12 -16.27 13.33 -14.92
C ILE A 12 -16.27 12.90 -16.40
N ALA A 13 -15.39 11.94 -16.71
CA ALA A 13 -15.39 10.91 -17.76
C ALA A 13 -15.90 11.23 -19.19
N LEU A 14 -15.08 10.92 -20.20
CA LEU A 14 -15.39 10.10 -21.39
C LEU A 14 -14.32 10.26 -22.48
N LEU A 15 -13.41 9.29 -22.62
CA LEU A 15 -12.66 9.06 -23.86
C LEU A 15 -13.44 8.05 -24.71
N ALA A 16 -14.42 8.57 -25.46
CA ALA A 16 -15.04 7.88 -26.58
C ALA A 16 -14.31 8.25 -27.88
N GLY A 17 -14.00 7.21 -28.66
CA GLY A 17 -13.17 7.30 -29.86
C GLY A 17 -13.69 8.22 -30.96
N CYS A 18 -12.75 8.72 -31.75
CA CYS A 18 -13.00 9.22 -33.08
C CYS A 18 -12.29 8.32 -34.09
N SER A 19 -13.12 7.59 -34.83
CA SER A 19 -12.79 6.91 -36.07
C SER A 19 -12.65 7.94 -37.20
N SER A 20 -11.61 7.78 -38.01
CA SER A 20 -11.60 8.26 -39.40
C SER A 20 -10.72 7.35 -40.27
N SER A 21 -11.39 6.47 -41.03
CA SER A 21 -10.96 5.84 -42.29
C SER A 21 -10.79 6.90 -43.39
N ASP A 22 -10.04 6.79 -44.50
CA ASP A 22 -9.36 5.71 -45.23
C ASP A 22 -8.32 6.34 -46.20
N SER A 23 -7.18 5.69 -46.46
CA SER A 23 -6.84 5.16 -47.80
C SER A 23 -5.39 4.63 -47.90
N PRO A 24 -5.16 3.63 -48.78
CA PRO A 24 -4.11 2.64 -48.61
C PRO A 24 -2.84 3.01 -49.36
N ASP A 25 -1.69 2.70 -48.77
CA ASP A 25 -0.48 2.47 -49.56
C ASP A 25 0.14 1.14 -49.15
N THR A 26 0.14 0.23 -50.12
CA THR A 26 0.75 -1.10 -50.07
C THR A 26 2.26 -0.96 -50.16
N THR A 27 2.95 -1.23 -49.05
CA THR A 27 4.32 -1.73 -49.10
C THR A 27 4.43 -2.94 -48.19
N ASP A 28 4.51 -4.10 -48.83
CA ASP A 28 5.01 -5.34 -48.27
C ASP A 28 6.38 -5.11 -47.64
N GLY A 29 6.39 -5.02 -46.32
CA GLY A 29 7.57 -5.17 -45.49
C GLY A 29 7.20 -6.14 -44.39
N SER A 30 7.58 -7.41 -44.55
CA SER A 30 7.68 -8.36 -43.44
C SER A 30 8.75 -7.85 -42.46
N GLY A 31 8.41 -6.82 -41.70
CA GLY A 31 9.02 -6.55 -40.41
C GLY A 31 8.32 -7.48 -39.45
N ASP A 32 9.02 -8.54 -39.06
CA ASP A 32 8.72 -9.28 -37.85
C ASP A 32 8.87 -8.27 -36.70
N GLY A 33 7.80 -7.52 -36.44
CA GLY A 33 7.73 -6.45 -35.47
C GLY A 33 7.65 -7.04 -34.07
N SER A 34 8.61 -7.91 -33.74
CA SER A 34 8.81 -8.39 -32.39
C SER A 34 9.16 -7.17 -31.55
N THR A 35 8.15 -6.57 -30.94
CA THR A 35 8.34 -5.73 -29.77
C THR A 35 9.22 -6.51 -28.80
N ALA A 36 10.22 -5.84 -28.24
CA ALA A 36 11.06 -6.48 -27.23
C ALA A 36 10.16 -6.95 -26.08
N PRO A 37 10.38 -8.16 -25.53
CA PRO A 37 9.54 -8.66 -24.45
C PRO A 37 9.64 -7.73 -23.24
N VAL A 38 8.53 -7.55 -22.53
CA VAL A 38 8.44 -6.75 -21.30
C VAL A 38 9.43 -7.28 -20.26
N ILE A 39 9.57 -8.60 -20.15
CA ILE A 39 10.52 -9.26 -19.26
C ILE A 39 11.65 -9.88 -20.09
N SER A 40 12.89 -9.48 -19.81
CA SER A 40 14.07 -9.95 -20.52
C SER A 40 15.31 -9.98 -19.61
N ALA A 41 16.36 -10.67 -20.05
CA ALA A 41 17.63 -10.66 -19.33
C ALA A 41 18.27 -9.26 -19.21
N ALA A 42 17.88 -8.30 -20.06
CA ALA A 42 18.42 -6.95 -20.05
C ALA A 42 17.81 -6.05 -18.97
N ASN A 43 16.59 -6.34 -18.51
CA ASN A 43 15.86 -5.50 -17.55
C ASN A 43 15.40 -6.24 -16.28
N VAL A 44 15.64 -7.55 -16.18
CA VAL A 44 15.19 -8.40 -15.06
C VAL A 44 15.56 -7.86 -13.67
N GLU A 45 16.77 -7.34 -13.46
CA GLU A 45 17.18 -6.83 -12.15
C GLU A 45 16.39 -5.58 -11.74
N LEU A 46 16.19 -4.64 -12.66
CA LEU A 46 15.42 -3.43 -12.39
C LEU A 46 13.96 -3.77 -12.08
N LEU A 47 13.36 -4.63 -12.92
CA LEU A 47 11.97 -5.04 -12.79
C LEU A 47 11.74 -5.80 -11.47
N LEU A 48 12.65 -6.71 -11.09
CA LEU A 48 12.57 -7.42 -9.82
C LEU A 48 12.66 -6.48 -8.61
N ARG A 49 13.48 -5.43 -8.65
CA ARG A 49 13.57 -4.45 -7.55
C ARG A 49 12.26 -3.71 -7.34
N GLU A 50 11.63 -3.25 -8.41
CA GLU A 50 10.35 -2.56 -8.31
C GLU A 50 9.24 -3.51 -7.85
N ILE A 51 9.22 -4.75 -8.35
CA ILE A 51 8.29 -5.78 -7.88
C ILE A 51 8.48 -6.07 -6.40
N VAL A 52 9.72 -6.19 -5.91
CA VAL A 52 10.00 -6.44 -4.49
C VAL A 52 9.51 -5.30 -3.61
N LYS A 53 9.69 -4.03 -4.01
CA LYS A 53 9.14 -2.87 -3.27
C LYS A 53 7.62 -2.96 -3.14
N VAL A 54 6.92 -3.20 -4.25
CA VAL A 54 5.46 -3.35 -4.24
C VAL A 54 5.05 -4.57 -3.40
N ALA A 55 5.75 -5.68 -3.56
CA ALA A 55 5.54 -6.91 -2.81
C ALA A 55 5.92 -6.81 -1.32
N ASN A 56 6.58 -5.74 -0.87
CA ASN A 56 6.89 -5.45 0.54
C ASN A 56 5.90 -4.48 1.19
N ASP A 57 4.81 -4.16 0.49
CA ASP A 57 3.86 -3.11 0.83
C ASP A 57 4.46 -1.69 0.79
N ASP A 58 5.72 -1.48 0.38
CA ASP A 58 6.42 -0.19 0.50
C ASP A 58 5.64 0.95 -0.18
N THR A 59 5.12 0.69 -1.38
CA THR A 59 4.34 1.68 -2.15
C THR A 59 3.01 2.00 -1.47
N LEU A 60 2.30 0.99 -0.92
CA LEU A 60 1.02 1.18 -0.24
C LEU A 60 1.21 1.83 1.14
N ASN A 61 2.28 1.47 1.85
CA ASN A 61 2.64 2.05 3.14
C ASN A 61 3.04 3.52 2.98
N ALA A 62 3.87 3.87 1.99
CA ALA A 62 4.20 5.25 1.69
C ALA A 62 2.94 6.08 1.35
N ALA A 63 2.02 5.52 0.56
CA ALA A 63 0.72 6.15 0.28
C ALA A 63 -0.09 6.40 1.56
N SER A 64 -0.21 5.40 2.44
CA SER A 64 -0.88 5.55 3.73
C SER A 64 -0.18 6.57 4.65
N GLU A 65 1.15 6.55 4.72
CA GLU A 65 1.96 7.45 5.57
C GLU A 65 1.88 8.91 5.12
N SER A 66 1.71 9.17 3.82
CA SER A 66 1.51 10.52 3.27
C SER A 66 0.31 11.25 3.89
N LEU A 67 -0.61 10.51 4.53
CA LEU A 67 -1.82 11.04 5.16
C LEU A 67 -1.60 11.50 6.59
N VAL A 68 -0.53 11.06 7.26
CA VAL A 68 -0.25 11.40 8.67
C VAL A 68 -0.26 12.92 8.94
N PRO A 69 0.32 13.78 8.08
CA PRO A 69 0.25 15.23 8.28
C PRO A 69 -1.18 15.81 8.27
N VAL A 70 -2.09 15.20 7.50
CA VAL A 70 -3.49 15.65 7.39
C VAL A 70 -4.26 15.30 8.64
N PHE A 71 -4.11 14.07 9.14
CA PHE A 71 -4.67 13.64 10.43
C PHE A 71 -4.21 14.59 11.54
N GLY A 72 -2.91 14.89 11.64
CA GLY A 72 -2.38 15.83 12.65
C GLY A 72 -2.89 17.27 12.49
N SER A 73 -3.14 17.72 11.26
CA SER A 73 -3.73 19.04 11.00
C SER A 73 -5.18 19.11 11.48
N VAL A 74 -5.97 18.07 11.23
CA VAL A 74 -7.36 17.97 11.68
C VAL A 74 -7.45 17.79 13.20
N GLU A 75 -6.56 17.00 13.80
CA GLU A 75 -6.43 16.87 15.27
C GLU A 75 -6.23 18.24 15.93
N THR A 76 -5.38 19.09 15.35
CA THR A 76 -5.14 20.45 15.86
C THR A 76 -6.42 21.29 15.83
N LEU A 77 -7.18 21.25 14.73
CA LEU A 77 -8.46 21.98 14.63
C LEU A 77 -9.50 21.44 15.61
N ILE A 78 -9.56 20.12 15.81
CA ILE A 78 -10.47 19.51 16.78
C ILE A 78 -10.08 19.92 18.21
N ALA A 79 -8.79 19.99 18.53
CA ALA A 79 -8.34 20.47 19.84
C ALA A 79 -8.80 21.91 20.12
N GLU A 80 -8.77 22.78 19.11
CA GLU A 80 -9.32 24.14 19.19
C GLU A 80 -10.84 24.13 19.37
N VAL A 81 -11.58 23.28 18.65
CA VAL A 81 -13.03 23.11 18.85
C VAL A 81 -13.35 22.69 20.29
N ILE A 82 -12.58 21.76 20.87
CA ILE A 82 -12.76 21.31 22.24
C ILE A 82 -12.49 22.46 23.24
N ALA A 83 -11.44 23.25 23.01
CA ALA A 83 -11.04 24.34 23.90
C ALA A 83 -11.97 25.57 23.82
N ASP A 84 -12.30 26.00 22.60
CA ASP A 84 -12.90 27.31 22.32
C ASP A 84 -14.33 27.20 21.75
N GLY A 85 -14.80 25.99 21.42
CA GLY A 85 -16.13 25.73 20.84
C GLY A 85 -16.25 26.05 19.35
N ALA A 86 -15.17 26.47 18.70
CA ALA A 86 -15.08 26.74 17.28
C ALA A 86 -13.61 26.66 16.82
N SER A 87 -13.41 26.35 15.54
CA SER A 87 -12.10 26.41 14.89
C SER A 87 -12.27 26.74 13.41
N SER A 88 -11.25 27.37 12.83
CA SER A 88 -11.15 27.59 11.39
C SER A 88 -9.69 27.68 10.98
N GLY A 89 -9.30 26.94 9.93
CA GLY A 89 -7.93 26.92 9.44
C GLY A 89 -7.77 25.91 8.31
N ASN A 90 -6.73 26.08 7.49
CA ASN A 90 -6.39 25.17 6.39
C ASN A 90 -7.54 24.90 5.40
N GLY A 91 -8.42 25.88 5.16
CA GLY A 91 -9.58 25.72 4.27
C GLY A 91 -10.79 25.03 4.92
N LEU A 92 -10.73 24.77 6.23
CA LEU A 92 -11.80 24.16 7.01
C LEU A 92 -12.42 25.18 7.99
N THR A 93 -13.74 25.16 8.12
CA THR A 93 -14.48 25.91 9.13
C THR A 93 -15.38 24.96 9.90
N PHE A 94 -15.30 24.97 11.24
CA PHE A 94 -16.11 24.11 12.09
C PHE A 94 -17.62 24.41 11.93
N VAL A 95 -18.42 23.36 11.84
CA VAL A 95 -19.89 23.43 11.69
C VAL A 95 -20.59 22.85 12.92
N SER A 96 -20.26 21.62 13.29
CA SER A 96 -20.96 20.89 14.36
C SER A 96 -20.14 19.74 14.89
N SER A 97 -20.44 19.30 16.12
CA SER A 97 -19.95 18.05 16.68
C SER A 97 -21.09 17.21 17.24
N THR A 98 -20.93 15.88 17.18
CA THR A 98 -21.88 14.90 17.73
C THR A 98 -21.11 13.82 18.48
N VAL A 99 -21.55 13.50 19.68
CA VAL A 99 -20.99 12.39 20.48
C VAL A 99 -21.46 11.06 19.89
N VAL A 100 -20.52 10.16 19.61
CA VAL A 100 -20.77 8.85 18.96
C VAL A 100 -21.04 7.76 20.00
N ASN A 101 -20.31 7.78 21.12
CA ASN A 101 -20.39 6.73 22.16
C ASN A 101 -20.93 7.27 23.49
N GLU A 102 -21.60 6.41 24.26
CA GLU A 102 -22.29 6.79 25.52
C GLU A 102 -21.35 7.38 26.59
N ASP A 103 -20.07 7.02 26.54
CA ASP A 103 -19.02 7.53 27.44
C ASP A 103 -18.44 8.88 27.01
N GLY A 104 -18.81 9.38 25.82
CA GLY A 104 -18.33 10.66 25.29
C GLY A 104 -16.91 10.62 24.73
N SER A 105 -16.23 9.47 24.75
CA SER A 105 -14.82 9.34 24.35
C SER A 105 -14.60 9.53 22.85
N ASN A 106 -15.64 9.25 22.05
CA ASN A 106 -15.62 9.40 20.61
C ASN A 106 -16.64 10.44 20.17
N SER A 107 -16.19 11.40 19.36
CA SER A 107 -17.05 12.43 18.77
C SER A 107 -16.72 12.60 17.29
N GLU A 108 -17.77 12.84 16.50
CA GLU A 108 -17.67 13.27 15.11
C GLU A 108 -17.69 14.79 15.05
N TYR A 109 -16.78 15.36 14.27
CA TYR A 109 -16.62 16.78 14.03
C TYR A 109 -16.81 17.05 12.54
N THR A 110 -17.77 17.91 12.21
CA THR A 110 -18.06 18.31 10.84
C THR A 110 -17.46 19.69 10.57
N PHE A 111 -16.72 19.78 9.48
CA PHE A 111 -16.16 21.01 8.94
C PHE A 111 -16.72 21.26 7.54
N SER A 112 -17.00 22.52 7.21
CA SER A 112 -17.24 22.94 5.83
C SER A 112 -15.93 23.33 5.18
N CYS A 113 -15.76 22.96 3.91
CA CYS A 113 -14.53 23.24 3.17
C CYS A 113 -14.70 24.50 2.30
N ASP A 114 -13.66 25.33 2.18
CA ASP A 114 -13.67 26.56 1.39
C ASP A 114 -13.89 26.30 -0.11
N SER A 115 -13.43 25.14 -0.59
CA SER A 115 -13.66 24.65 -1.96
C SER A 115 -15.11 24.20 -2.20
N GLY A 116 -15.92 24.09 -1.15
CA GLY A 116 -17.20 23.40 -1.15
C GLY A 116 -17.08 21.98 -0.60
N GLY A 117 -18.21 21.42 -0.19
CA GLY A 117 -18.28 20.11 0.45
C GLY A 117 -18.06 20.14 1.96
N THR A 118 -17.92 18.94 2.54
CA THR A 118 -17.72 18.74 3.98
C THR A 118 -16.63 17.73 4.27
N LEU A 119 -15.97 17.93 5.41
CA LEU A 119 -15.09 16.95 6.04
C LEU A 119 -15.74 16.52 7.35
N VAL A 120 -15.94 15.22 7.53
CA VAL A 120 -16.31 14.62 8.80
C VAL A 120 -15.10 13.91 9.35
N ALA A 121 -14.67 14.29 10.54
CA ALA A 121 -13.57 13.66 11.26
C ALA A 121 -14.11 13.02 12.55
N ARG A 122 -13.79 11.75 12.78
CA ARG A 122 -14.04 11.11 14.06
C ARG A 122 -12.76 11.17 14.89
N ALA A 123 -12.90 11.59 16.14
CA ALA A 123 -11.79 11.68 17.05
C ALA A 123 -12.11 11.04 18.40
N TYR A 124 -11.11 10.31 18.90
CA TYR A 124 -11.04 9.81 20.25
C TYR A 124 -10.38 10.86 21.14
N HIS A 125 -11.01 11.19 22.26
CA HIS A 125 -10.47 12.13 23.24
C HIS A 125 -10.47 11.49 24.62
N ASP A 126 -9.26 11.33 25.18
CA ASP A 126 -9.03 10.79 26.51
C ASP A 126 -7.87 11.52 27.19
N ASP A 127 -8.22 12.32 28.20
CA ASP A 127 -7.26 13.11 29.00
C ASP A 127 -6.13 12.26 29.62
N SER A 128 -6.32 10.95 29.78
CA SER A 128 -5.34 10.05 30.41
C SER A 128 -4.20 9.60 29.49
N VAL A 129 -4.45 9.54 28.18
CA VAL A 129 -3.45 9.11 27.17
C VAL A 129 -2.99 10.24 26.25
N GLY A 130 -3.57 11.44 26.40
CA GLY A 130 -3.42 12.53 25.44
C GLY A 130 -4.55 12.48 24.42
N GLY A 131 -4.81 13.57 23.71
CA GLY A 131 -5.85 13.64 22.71
C GLY A 131 -6.20 15.10 22.38
N PRO A 132 -7.00 15.36 21.33
CA PRO A 132 -7.73 14.38 20.51
C PRO A 132 -6.85 13.61 19.52
N TYR A 133 -7.25 12.39 19.18
CA TYR A 133 -6.67 11.56 18.12
C TYR A 133 -7.72 11.28 17.06
N VAL A 134 -7.42 11.60 15.80
CA VAL A 134 -8.36 11.34 14.69
C VAL A 134 -8.17 9.90 14.23
N ASP A 135 -9.25 9.14 14.21
CA ASP A 135 -9.25 7.75 13.75
C ASP A 135 -9.98 7.58 12.42
N GLN A 136 -10.77 8.57 12.00
CA GLN A 136 -11.49 8.54 10.74
C GLN A 136 -11.56 9.92 10.10
N LEU A 137 -11.37 9.96 8.79
CA LEU A 137 -11.67 11.11 7.93
C LEU A 137 -12.62 10.65 6.82
N VAL A 138 -13.66 11.44 6.56
CA VAL A 138 -14.58 11.28 5.43
C VAL A 138 -14.72 12.63 4.76
N ALA A 139 -14.22 12.75 3.54
CA ALA A 139 -14.29 13.97 2.75
C ALA A 139 -15.29 13.80 1.60
N ASP A 140 -16.23 14.73 1.47
CA ASP A 140 -17.10 14.81 0.31
C ASP A 140 -16.65 15.92 -0.66
N SER A 141 -16.96 15.72 -1.94
CA SER A 141 -16.87 16.76 -2.97
C SER A 141 -15.51 17.44 -3.14
N ALA A 142 -14.41 16.70 -2.99
CA ALA A 142 -13.03 17.22 -3.09
C ALA A 142 -12.76 18.37 -2.09
N CYS A 143 -12.95 18.09 -0.80
CA CYS A 143 -12.68 19.01 0.29
C CYS A 143 -11.19 19.41 0.33
N SER A 144 -10.89 20.69 0.17
CA SER A 144 -9.51 21.17 0.21
C SER A 144 -9.01 21.39 1.63
N ILE A 145 -7.87 20.78 1.96
CA ILE A 145 -7.15 20.98 3.22
C ILE A 145 -5.73 21.42 2.89
N GLY A 146 -5.41 22.68 3.17
CA GLY A 146 -4.16 23.28 2.69
C GLY A 146 -4.11 23.36 1.17
N ASP A 147 -3.06 22.78 0.57
CA ASP A 147 -2.81 22.83 -0.89
C ASP A 147 -3.30 21.58 -1.65
N ALA A 148 -3.97 20.65 -0.95
CA ALA A 148 -4.47 19.40 -1.52
C ALA A 148 -5.99 19.27 -1.38
N ALA A 149 -6.61 18.55 -2.31
CA ALA A 149 -8.02 18.19 -2.28
C ALA A 149 -8.19 16.72 -1.93
N TYR A 150 -9.14 16.43 -1.02
CA TYR A 150 -9.39 15.11 -0.46
C TYR A 150 -10.82 14.66 -0.77
N GLU A 151 -11.00 13.38 -1.07
CA GLU A 151 -12.30 12.74 -1.27
C GLU A 151 -12.26 11.28 -0.81
N GLY A 152 -13.40 10.74 -0.36
CA GLY A 152 -13.52 9.35 0.10
C GLY A 152 -13.36 9.21 1.61
N SER A 153 -13.10 7.98 2.08
CA SER A 153 -12.98 7.68 3.51
C SER A 153 -11.65 7.01 3.84
N ALA A 154 -11.03 7.44 4.94
CA ALA A 154 -9.86 6.81 5.53
C ALA A 154 -10.10 6.59 7.01
N TYR A 155 -10.02 5.34 7.45
CA TYR A 155 -10.02 4.92 8.84
C TYR A 155 -8.64 4.40 9.21
N LYS A 156 -8.11 4.84 10.34
CA LYS A 156 -6.85 4.36 10.92
C LYS A 156 -7.07 4.04 12.39
N ALA A 157 -6.77 2.81 12.79
CA ALA A 157 -6.79 2.43 14.19
C ALA A 157 -5.85 3.30 15.02
N VAL A 158 -6.32 3.71 16.20
CA VAL A 158 -5.55 4.50 17.16
C VAL A 158 -4.97 3.56 18.22
N ARG A 159 -3.64 3.62 18.40
CA ARG A 159 -2.79 2.59 19.05
C ARG A 159 -2.90 2.45 20.58
N PHE A 160 -3.99 2.82 21.22
CA PHE A 160 -4.10 2.80 22.69
C PHE A 160 -4.75 1.54 23.27
N VAL A 161 -5.26 0.64 22.41
CA VAL A 161 -6.01 -0.55 22.83
C VAL A 161 -5.28 -1.81 22.37
N ARG A 162 -5.12 -2.79 23.28
CA ARG A 162 -4.61 -4.12 22.93
C ARG A 162 -5.50 -4.77 21.87
N GLY A 163 -4.98 -5.06 20.69
CA GLY A 163 -5.73 -5.72 19.63
C GLY A 163 -5.02 -5.67 18.28
N THR A 164 -5.69 -6.14 17.23
CA THR A 164 -5.25 -5.96 15.84
C THR A 164 -5.51 -4.52 15.41
N ASP A 165 -4.50 -3.84 14.90
CA ASP A 165 -4.66 -2.55 14.22
C ASP A 165 -5.23 -2.80 12.83
N VAL A 166 -6.32 -2.12 12.51
CA VAL A 166 -6.95 -2.17 11.18
C VAL A 166 -7.05 -0.76 10.64
N SER A 167 -6.61 -0.57 9.40
CA SER A 167 -6.81 0.67 8.65
C SER A 167 -7.57 0.36 7.37
N THR A 168 -8.58 1.15 7.05
CA THR A 168 -9.46 0.93 5.90
C THR A 168 -9.53 2.19 5.06
N PHE A 169 -9.42 2.05 3.74
CA PHE A 169 -9.52 3.13 2.78
C PHE A 169 -10.63 2.79 1.79
N GLU A 170 -11.59 3.70 1.61
CA GLU A 170 -12.68 3.52 0.64
C GLU A 170 -12.69 4.69 -0.33
N ASN A 171 -12.26 4.44 -1.57
CA ASN A 171 -12.08 5.43 -2.62
C ASN A 171 -11.35 6.69 -2.12
N PHE A 172 -10.39 6.51 -1.22
CA PHE A 172 -9.70 7.64 -0.61
C PHE A 172 -8.75 8.24 -1.63
N SER A 173 -8.94 9.50 -1.96
CA SER A 173 -8.11 10.18 -2.95
C SER A 173 -7.57 11.51 -2.46
N VAL A 174 -6.38 11.83 -2.96
CA VAL A 174 -5.68 13.09 -2.78
C VAL A 174 -5.31 13.62 -4.15
N SER A 175 -5.58 14.89 -4.40
CA SER A 175 -5.17 15.59 -5.63
C SER A 175 -4.46 16.88 -5.28
N TYR A 176 -3.28 17.07 -5.88
CA TYR A 176 -2.44 18.25 -5.69
C TYR A 176 -2.53 19.20 -6.89
N ALA A 177 -2.17 20.46 -6.68
CA ALA A 177 -2.29 21.50 -7.71
C ALA A 177 -1.27 21.39 -8.85
N ASP A 178 -0.16 20.67 -8.63
CA ASP A 178 0.87 20.34 -9.62
C ASP A 178 0.46 19.20 -10.57
N GLY A 179 -0.61 18.48 -10.24
CA GLY A 179 -1.13 17.36 -11.02
C GLY A 179 -0.84 15.99 -10.41
N ASP A 180 -0.08 15.94 -9.31
CA ASP A 180 0.15 14.70 -8.59
C ASP A 180 -1.16 14.25 -7.92
N SER A 181 -1.38 12.95 -7.88
CA SER A 181 -2.58 12.38 -7.27
C SER A 181 -2.36 10.97 -6.75
N LEU A 182 -3.19 10.63 -5.77
CA LEU A 182 -3.23 9.33 -5.13
C LEU A 182 -4.68 8.91 -5.01
N LEU A 183 -4.99 7.66 -5.33
CA LEU A 183 -6.23 6.98 -5.01
C LEU A 183 -5.86 5.64 -4.38
N LEU A 184 -6.39 5.39 -3.19
CA LEU A 184 -6.14 4.20 -2.39
C LEU A 184 -7.47 3.58 -1.94
N ASP A 185 -7.59 2.29 -2.12
CA ASP A 185 -8.68 1.47 -1.59
C ASP A 185 -8.10 0.22 -0.93
N GLY A 186 -8.79 -0.34 0.06
CA GLY A 186 -8.43 -1.60 0.70
C GLY A 186 -8.30 -1.53 2.21
N GLU A 187 -7.96 -2.67 2.81
CA GLU A 187 -7.80 -2.82 4.25
C GLU A 187 -6.39 -3.32 4.58
N TYR A 188 -5.71 -2.64 5.50
CA TYR A 188 -4.48 -3.09 6.11
C TYR A 188 -4.76 -3.61 7.52
N SER A 189 -4.15 -4.73 7.89
CA SER A 189 -4.22 -5.30 9.23
C SER A 189 -2.84 -5.61 9.80
N ASP A 190 -2.66 -5.37 11.09
CA ASP A 190 -1.48 -5.74 11.86
C ASP A 190 -1.91 -6.33 13.21
N SER A 191 -1.64 -7.62 13.43
CA SER A 191 -2.02 -8.33 14.66
C SER A 191 -1.10 -8.07 15.85
N SER A 192 -0.08 -7.22 15.69
CA SER A 192 1.02 -7.06 16.63
C SER A 192 1.43 -5.61 16.95
N PRO A 193 0.49 -4.68 17.18
CA PRO A 193 0.85 -3.27 17.36
C PRO A 193 1.74 -3.00 18.60
N GLU A 194 1.75 -3.89 19.58
CA GLU A 194 2.69 -3.84 20.73
C GLU A 194 3.92 -4.77 20.58
N GLN A 195 4.06 -5.48 19.46
CA GLN A 195 5.08 -6.53 19.21
C GLN A 195 5.13 -7.64 20.27
N ASN A 196 4.04 -7.83 21.02
CA ASN A 196 3.97 -8.74 22.16
C ASN A 196 3.11 -9.97 21.81
N GLY A 197 3.68 -10.92 21.05
CA GLY A 197 3.00 -12.19 20.77
C GLY A 197 3.90 -13.20 20.07
N PRO A 198 3.68 -14.53 20.28
CA PRO A 198 4.47 -15.56 19.60
C PRO A 198 4.13 -15.69 18.11
N VAL A 199 3.09 -15.00 17.64
CA VAL A 199 2.65 -14.96 16.24
C VAL A 199 2.34 -13.52 15.87
N VAL A 200 2.89 -13.08 14.74
CA VAL A 200 2.63 -11.79 14.11
C VAL A 200 2.06 -12.04 12.72
N ILE A 201 0.96 -11.37 12.40
CA ILE A 201 0.34 -11.40 11.08
C ILE A 201 0.12 -9.97 10.63
N THR A 202 0.60 -9.64 9.43
CA THR A 202 0.38 -8.34 8.79
C THR A 202 -0.03 -8.53 7.33
N GLY A 203 -0.71 -7.54 6.76
CA GLY A 203 -0.94 -7.50 5.33
C GLY A 203 -2.17 -6.71 4.89
N TRP A 204 -2.30 -6.61 3.58
CA TRP A 204 -3.37 -5.93 2.87
C TRP A 204 -4.39 -6.91 2.30
N THR A 205 -5.66 -6.52 2.31
CA THR A 205 -6.75 -7.27 1.66
C THR A 205 -7.44 -6.40 0.62
N GLY A 206 -7.49 -6.88 -0.62
CA GLY A 206 -8.26 -6.27 -1.71
C GLY A 206 -7.88 -4.82 -2.00
N ALA A 207 -6.60 -4.48 -1.84
CA ALA A 207 -6.14 -3.11 -2.02
C ALA A 207 -5.94 -2.75 -3.48
N SER A 208 -6.14 -1.47 -3.79
CA SER A 208 -5.81 -0.90 -5.09
C SER A 208 -5.20 0.48 -4.92
N LEU A 209 -4.29 0.81 -5.82
CA LEU A 209 -3.56 2.06 -5.83
C LEU A 209 -3.56 2.62 -7.25
N LEU A 210 -3.89 3.90 -7.39
CA LEU A 210 -3.56 4.69 -8.57
C LEU A 210 -2.80 5.92 -8.10
N MET A 211 -1.56 6.06 -8.58
CA MET A 211 -0.68 7.15 -8.24
C MET A 211 -0.23 7.84 -9.53
N VAL A 212 -0.28 9.17 -9.53
CA VAL A 212 0.37 10.02 -10.52
C VAL A 212 1.41 10.86 -9.79
N ASP A 213 2.66 10.72 -10.18
CA ASP A 213 3.82 11.41 -9.58
C ASP A 213 4.75 11.88 -10.71
N ASP A 214 5.01 13.19 -10.78
CA ASP A 214 5.80 13.83 -11.85
C ASP A 214 5.34 13.45 -13.28
N GLY A 215 4.03 13.25 -13.43
CA GLY A 215 3.40 12.83 -14.69
C GLY A 215 3.56 11.35 -15.06
N GLU A 216 4.26 10.55 -14.25
CA GLU A 216 4.26 9.09 -14.38
C GLU A 216 3.07 8.49 -13.62
N THR A 217 2.47 7.45 -14.20
CA THR A 217 1.34 6.74 -13.58
C THR A 217 1.77 5.36 -13.13
N THR A 218 1.54 5.05 -11.86
CA THR A 218 1.63 3.70 -11.31
C THR A 218 0.24 3.25 -10.88
N LYS A 219 -0.18 2.09 -11.38
CA LYS A 219 -1.44 1.45 -10.99
C LYS A 219 -1.15 0.07 -10.41
N ILE A 220 -1.72 -0.22 -9.26
CA ILE A 220 -1.70 -1.54 -8.63
C ILE A 220 -3.15 -1.95 -8.39
N ASP A 221 -3.52 -3.12 -8.91
CA ASP A 221 -4.87 -3.69 -8.77
C ASP A 221 -4.82 -5.04 -8.05
N ASP A 222 -5.93 -5.39 -7.40
CA ASP A 222 -6.17 -6.67 -6.72
C ASP A 222 -5.05 -7.06 -5.73
N TYR A 223 -4.44 -6.07 -5.07
CA TYR A 223 -3.33 -6.28 -4.15
C TYR A 223 -3.81 -6.97 -2.88
N THR A 224 -3.25 -8.14 -2.61
CA THR A 224 -3.46 -8.85 -1.36
C THR A 224 -2.11 -9.32 -0.85
N SER A 225 -1.80 -9.02 0.40
CA SER A 225 -0.61 -9.51 1.08
C SER A 225 -0.98 -10.17 2.40
N TYR A 226 -0.31 -11.27 2.69
CA TYR A 226 -0.41 -11.99 3.95
C TYR A 226 1.00 -12.37 4.36
N ARG A 227 1.46 -11.80 5.46
CA ARG A 227 2.73 -12.14 6.07
C ARG A 227 2.49 -12.66 7.46
N ARG A 228 3.17 -13.75 7.77
CA ARG A 228 3.11 -14.38 9.08
C ARG A 228 4.51 -14.67 9.56
N SER A 229 4.77 -14.36 10.82
CA SER A 229 5.95 -14.82 11.51
C SER A 229 5.56 -15.43 12.86
N GLN A 230 6.19 -16.54 13.22
CA GLN A 230 5.90 -17.29 14.44
C GLN A 230 7.21 -17.70 15.12
N VAL A 231 7.40 -17.28 16.37
CA VAL A 231 8.50 -17.73 17.25
C VAL A 231 8.06 -18.94 18.06
N GLN A 232 9.05 -19.67 18.61
CA GLN A 232 8.75 -20.70 19.58
C GLN A 232 8.17 -20.06 20.84
N SER A 233 7.17 -20.74 21.41
CA SER A 233 6.54 -20.35 22.66
C SER A 233 6.67 -21.47 23.67
N ASP A 234 7.18 -21.14 24.85
CA ASP A 234 7.21 -22.04 26.02
C ASP A 234 5.82 -22.32 26.62
N LEU A 235 4.76 -21.74 26.04
CA LEU A 235 3.40 -21.96 26.51
C LEU A 235 2.99 -23.42 26.25
N PRO A 236 2.75 -24.21 27.32
CA PRO A 236 2.37 -25.60 27.17
C PRO A 236 1.01 -25.71 26.47
N ASP A 237 0.91 -26.59 25.47
CA ASP A 237 -0.32 -26.92 24.72
C ASP A 237 -0.99 -25.76 23.98
N SER A 238 -0.29 -25.16 23.01
CA SER A 238 -0.99 -24.41 21.96
C SER A 238 -1.02 -25.22 20.65
N ASP A 239 -2.05 -26.05 20.50
CA ASP A 239 -2.51 -26.55 19.18
C ASP A 239 -2.78 -25.40 18.17
N LEU A 240 -2.84 -24.15 18.66
CA LEU A 240 -2.92 -22.90 17.90
C LEU A 240 -1.60 -22.52 17.20
N LEU A 241 -0.49 -23.17 17.53
CA LEU A 241 0.85 -22.93 16.98
C LEU A 241 1.32 -24.06 16.04
N ALA A 242 0.37 -24.79 15.43
CA ALA A 242 0.67 -25.79 14.41
C ALA A 242 1.42 -25.13 13.23
N GLY A 243 2.69 -25.49 13.04
CA GLY A 243 3.54 -24.92 12.00
C GLY A 243 5.03 -24.86 12.35
N GLY A 244 5.38 -24.91 13.64
CA GLY A 244 6.76 -24.67 14.08
C GLY A 244 7.16 -23.19 13.92
N PRO A 245 8.30 -22.77 14.49
CA PRO A 245 8.80 -21.42 14.27
C PRO A 245 9.17 -21.19 12.80
N GLY A 246 8.95 -19.97 12.29
CA GLY A 246 9.22 -19.62 10.91
C GLY A 246 8.44 -18.42 10.40
N ALA A 247 8.58 -18.16 9.10
CA ALA A 247 7.92 -17.07 8.40
C ALA A 247 7.29 -17.53 7.09
N ALA A 248 6.19 -16.89 6.69
CA ALA A 248 5.53 -17.09 5.41
C ALA A 248 5.10 -15.75 4.82
N ALA A 249 5.22 -15.61 3.51
CA ALA A 249 4.73 -14.47 2.74
C ALA A 249 3.95 -14.96 1.53
N THR A 250 2.69 -14.54 1.44
CA THR A 250 1.83 -14.76 0.28
C THR A 250 1.36 -13.39 -0.21
N VAL A 251 1.74 -13.01 -1.43
CA VAL A 251 1.40 -11.70 -2.01
C VAL A 251 0.94 -11.88 -3.44
N THR A 252 -0.14 -11.21 -3.83
CA THR A 252 -0.65 -11.21 -5.20
C THR A 252 -1.05 -9.81 -5.61
N PHE A 253 -0.70 -9.40 -6.82
CA PHE A 253 -1.13 -8.13 -7.40
C PHE A 253 -0.93 -8.09 -8.90
N THR A 254 -1.62 -7.16 -9.56
CA THR A 254 -1.30 -6.71 -10.91
C THR A 254 -0.74 -5.30 -10.84
N VAL A 255 0.34 -5.00 -11.56
CA VAL A 255 0.94 -3.66 -11.59
C VAL A 255 1.15 -3.18 -13.01
N THR A 256 0.89 -1.90 -13.25
CA THR A 256 1.16 -1.18 -14.49
C THR A 256 1.94 0.09 -14.16
N ALA A 257 3.13 0.25 -14.72
CA ALA A 257 4.00 1.38 -14.43
C ALA A 257 4.94 1.70 -15.61
N SER A 258 5.68 2.81 -15.53
CA SER A 258 6.66 3.20 -16.56
C SER A 258 7.73 2.13 -16.78
N TRP A 259 8.19 1.48 -15.71
CA TRP A 259 9.19 0.40 -15.75
C TRP A 259 8.65 -0.93 -16.31
N SER A 260 7.33 -1.11 -16.42
CA SER A 260 6.70 -2.22 -17.15
C SER A 260 6.37 -1.85 -18.60
N SER A 261 6.91 -0.73 -19.10
CA SER A 261 6.53 -0.13 -20.40
C SER A 261 5.05 0.21 -20.52
N GLY A 262 4.36 0.40 -19.39
CA GLY A 262 2.91 0.61 -19.34
C GLY A 262 2.08 -0.65 -19.57
N GLU A 263 2.71 -1.82 -19.66
CA GLU A 263 2.01 -3.10 -19.78
C GLU A 263 1.72 -3.68 -18.38
N PRO A 264 0.57 -4.34 -18.17
CA PRO A 264 0.27 -5.01 -16.92
C PRO A 264 1.20 -6.20 -16.66
N ILE A 265 1.61 -6.34 -15.39
CA ILE A 265 2.41 -7.45 -14.88
C ILE A 265 1.67 -8.08 -13.70
N ASP A 266 1.38 -9.37 -13.81
CA ASP A 266 0.84 -10.20 -12.75
C ASP A 266 1.97 -10.75 -11.87
N VAL A 267 1.85 -10.60 -10.56
CA VAL A 267 2.84 -11.08 -9.59
C VAL A 267 2.18 -11.99 -8.57
N VAL A 268 2.82 -13.13 -8.31
CA VAL A 268 2.46 -14.07 -7.24
C VAL A 268 3.71 -14.42 -6.44
N VAL A 269 3.72 -14.04 -5.17
CA VAL A 269 4.72 -14.42 -4.16
C VAL A 269 4.12 -15.51 -3.29
N ASP A 270 4.85 -16.61 -3.15
CA ASP A 270 4.56 -17.66 -2.17
C ASP A 270 5.90 -18.13 -1.63
N LEU A 271 6.31 -17.63 -0.47
CA LEU A 271 7.60 -17.91 0.13
C LEU A 271 7.43 -18.37 1.58
N ALA A 272 8.27 -19.31 1.98
CA ALA A 272 8.29 -19.79 3.35
C ALA A 272 9.72 -20.07 3.84
N TYR A 273 9.91 -19.78 5.13
CA TYR A 273 11.08 -20.08 5.93
C TYR A 273 10.63 -20.87 7.14
N MET A 274 11.32 -21.98 7.42
CA MET A 274 11.13 -22.74 8.65
C MET A 274 12.40 -22.63 9.47
N ASP A 275 12.25 -22.22 10.72
CA ASP A 275 13.37 -22.12 11.63
C ASP A 275 13.72 -23.52 12.17
N PRO A 276 14.92 -24.04 11.90
CA PRO A 276 15.34 -25.32 12.45
C PRO A 276 15.70 -25.23 13.94
N GLU A 277 15.88 -24.02 14.50
CA GLU A 277 16.25 -23.79 15.90
C GLU A 277 15.08 -23.26 16.74
N ASP A 278 15.20 -23.49 18.04
CA ASP A 278 14.25 -23.11 19.09
C ASP A 278 14.31 -21.58 19.34
N SER A 279 13.97 -20.76 18.32
CA SER A 279 13.99 -19.29 18.43
C SER A 279 12.97 -18.79 19.44
N VAL A 280 13.46 -18.15 20.50
CA VAL A 280 12.67 -17.67 21.63
C VAL A 280 12.33 -16.17 21.48
N VAL A 281 11.14 -15.78 21.93
CA VAL A 281 10.70 -14.36 21.98
C VAL A 281 11.77 -13.51 22.70
N GLY A 282 12.32 -12.49 22.03
CA GLY A 282 13.23 -11.51 22.63
C GLY A 282 14.73 -11.81 22.51
N GLU A 283 15.12 -12.87 21.79
CA GLU A 283 16.50 -13.00 21.33
C GLU A 283 16.76 -12.05 20.16
N GLY A 284 17.41 -10.92 20.46
CA GLY A 284 17.97 -10.03 19.44
C GLY A 284 19.19 -10.70 18.78
N GLY A 285 18.94 -11.57 17.82
CA GLY A 285 19.93 -12.06 16.86
C GLY A 285 19.62 -11.53 15.47
N GLU A 286 20.65 -11.14 14.73
CA GLU A 286 20.56 -11.05 13.26
C GLU A 286 20.27 -12.48 12.77
N TYR A 287 19.00 -12.81 12.57
CA TYR A 287 18.65 -14.00 11.80
C TYR A 287 18.75 -13.58 10.33
N PRO A 288 19.71 -14.10 9.55
CA PRO A 288 19.63 -13.97 8.10
C PRO A 288 18.50 -14.89 7.63
N ALA A 289 17.26 -14.55 7.95
CA ALA A 289 16.09 -15.30 7.54
C ALA A 289 15.96 -15.11 6.02
N GLN A 290 16.56 -16.05 5.31
CA GLN A 290 16.48 -16.17 3.86
C GLN A 290 15.38 -17.17 3.54
N TRP A 291 14.51 -16.80 2.62
CA TRP A 291 13.43 -17.66 2.14
C TRP A 291 14.01 -18.99 1.68
N GLN A 292 13.53 -20.12 2.22
CA GLN A 292 14.09 -21.45 1.93
C GLN A 292 13.28 -22.19 0.87
N THR A 293 11.99 -21.90 0.79
CA THR A 293 11.05 -22.59 -0.09
C THR A 293 10.09 -21.62 -0.74
N GLY A 294 9.46 -22.07 -1.83
CA GLY A 294 8.48 -21.29 -2.58
C GLY A 294 9.05 -20.62 -3.82
N SER A 295 8.34 -19.62 -4.34
CA SER A 295 8.74 -18.85 -5.52
C SER A 295 8.07 -17.48 -5.60
N VAL A 296 8.71 -16.56 -6.33
CA VAL A 296 8.02 -15.39 -6.91
C VAL A 296 7.83 -15.65 -8.40
N ARG A 297 6.60 -15.54 -8.88
CA ARG A 297 6.25 -15.67 -10.30
C ARG A 297 5.75 -14.34 -10.82
N VAL A 298 6.26 -13.97 -11.99
CA VAL A 298 5.95 -12.71 -12.64
C VAL A 298 5.60 -13.02 -14.09
N THR A 299 4.44 -12.55 -14.54
CA THR A 299 3.94 -12.78 -15.91
C THR A 299 3.47 -11.45 -16.50
N ALA A 300 3.98 -11.07 -17.67
CA ALA A 300 3.50 -9.92 -18.41
C ALA A 300 2.43 -10.32 -19.43
N GLU A 301 1.63 -9.36 -19.89
CA GLU A 301 0.55 -9.59 -20.87
C GLU A 301 1.07 -10.16 -22.22
N ASP A 302 2.29 -9.79 -22.62
CA ASP A 302 2.94 -10.30 -23.84
C ASP A 302 3.38 -11.77 -23.75
N GLY A 303 3.17 -12.42 -22.60
CA GLY A 303 3.52 -13.80 -22.32
C GLY A 303 4.97 -14.01 -21.86
N SER A 304 5.78 -12.95 -21.78
CA SER A 304 7.08 -13.03 -21.10
C SER A 304 6.88 -13.18 -19.60
N GLY A 305 7.81 -13.89 -18.95
CA GLY A 305 7.66 -14.23 -17.54
C GLY A 305 9.00 -14.55 -16.89
N LEU A 306 9.01 -14.56 -15.56
CA LEU A 306 10.12 -15.07 -14.79
C LEU A 306 9.64 -15.78 -13.53
N THR A 307 10.49 -16.67 -13.04
CA THR A 307 10.34 -17.33 -11.74
C THR A 307 11.60 -17.13 -10.93
N LEU A 308 11.44 -16.56 -9.75
CA LEU A 308 12.42 -16.53 -8.68
C LEU A 308 12.19 -17.74 -7.77
N SER A 309 13.25 -18.45 -7.39
CA SER A 309 13.19 -19.49 -6.34
C SER A 309 14.43 -19.45 -5.46
N PRO A 310 14.31 -19.65 -4.14
CA PRO A 310 15.46 -19.85 -3.26
C PRO A 310 16.47 -20.87 -3.79
N ASP A 311 17.77 -20.58 -3.67
CA ASP A 311 18.80 -21.57 -4.01
C ASP A 311 18.92 -22.60 -2.87
N THR A 312 18.66 -23.87 -3.22
CA THR A 312 18.76 -25.00 -2.29
C THR A 312 20.17 -25.26 -1.75
N GLY A 313 21.22 -24.66 -2.33
CA GLY A 313 22.62 -24.85 -1.92
C GLY A 313 23.24 -23.65 -1.19
N GLU A 314 22.71 -22.45 -1.38
CA GLU A 314 23.27 -21.19 -0.88
C GLU A 314 22.13 -20.31 -0.37
N LEU A 315 21.96 -20.22 0.95
CA LEU A 315 20.83 -19.49 1.55
C LEU A 315 20.81 -18.00 1.16
N GLU A 316 22.00 -17.40 0.95
CA GLU A 316 22.13 -15.98 0.60
C GLU A 316 21.67 -15.65 -0.83
N THR A 317 21.46 -16.67 -1.67
CA THR A 317 21.18 -16.48 -3.08
C THR A 317 19.84 -17.08 -3.49
N PHE A 318 19.38 -16.62 -4.65
CA PHE A 318 18.21 -17.16 -5.32
C PHE A 318 18.47 -17.26 -6.82
N LEU A 319 17.70 -18.14 -7.45
CA LEU A 319 17.74 -18.40 -8.87
C LEU A 319 16.60 -17.67 -9.56
N VAL A 320 16.90 -17.01 -10.67
CA VAL A 320 15.92 -16.40 -11.58
C VAL A 320 15.95 -17.13 -12.91
N ALA A 321 14.84 -17.76 -13.26
CA ALA A 321 14.61 -18.33 -14.58
C ALA A 321 13.68 -17.39 -15.37
N ILE A 322 14.07 -17.01 -16.58
CA ILE A 322 13.24 -16.24 -17.50
C ILE A 322 12.56 -17.22 -18.46
N ASP A 323 11.25 -17.09 -18.61
CA ASP A 323 10.45 -18.00 -19.41
C ASP A 323 10.83 -17.90 -20.89
N GLY A 324 11.05 -19.05 -21.53
CA GLY A 324 11.38 -19.12 -22.96
C GLY A 324 12.83 -18.78 -23.33
N GLU A 325 13.65 -18.28 -22.38
CA GLU A 325 15.05 -17.96 -22.63
C GLU A 325 15.95 -19.19 -22.41
N PRO A 326 16.71 -19.63 -23.43
CA PRO A 326 17.64 -20.74 -23.28
C PRO A 326 18.88 -20.28 -22.51
N GLY A 327 18.97 -20.59 -21.21
CA GLY A 327 20.11 -20.21 -20.39
C GLY A 327 20.18 -20.94 -19.06
N ALA A 328 21.31 -20.81 -18.36
CA ALA A 328 21.36 -21.13 -16.94
C ALA A 328 20.59 -20.03 -16.16
N PRO A 329 19.93 -20.35 -15.05
CA PRO A 329 19.32 -19.34 -14.20
C PRO A 329 20.32 -18.26 -13.79
N ILE A 330 19.85 -17.03 -13.67
CA ILE A 330 20.63 -15.92 -13.11
C ILE A 330 20.66 -16.12 -11.59
N ILE A 331 21.84 -16.01 -10.99
CA ILE A 331 22.02 -16.12 -9.53
C ILE A 331 22.16 -14.70 -8.99
N LEU A 332 21.31 -14.33 -8.04
CA LEU A 332 21.32 -13.03 -7.37
C LEU A 332 21.34 -13.22 -5.85
N ASN A 333 21.76 -12.20 -5.10
CA ASN A 333 21.78 -12.21 -3.64
C ASN A 333 20.57 -11.47 -3.07
N TRP A 334 19.92 -12.00 -2.05
CA TRP A 334 18.79 -11.34 -1.40
C TRP A 334 19.14 -9.94 -0.85
N SER A 335 20.34 -9.82 -0.27
CA SER A 335 20.85 -8.59 0.34
C SER A 335 21.12 -7.46 -0.66
N ASP A 336 21.15 -7.76 -1.97
CA ASP A 336 21.33 -6.76 -3.01
C ASP A 336 20.05 -5.94 -3.25
N GLY A 337 19.09 -5.90 -2.31
CA GLY A 337 17.83 -5.16 -2.42
C GLY A 337 16.69 -5.95 -3.07
N PHE A 338 16.73 -7.28 -2.96
CA PHE A 338 15.66 -8.19 -3.40
C PHE A 338 14.97 -8.89 -2.21
N GLN A 339 15.32 -8.51 -0.98
CA GLN A 339 14.76 -9.07 0.24
C GLN A 339 13.25 -8.80 0.32
N LEU A 340 12.47 -9.87 0.44
CA LEU A 340 11.06 -9.78 0.78
C LEU A 340 10.88 -9.82 2.30
N SER A 341 10.08 -8.91 2.82
CA SER A 341 9.87 -8.69 4.25
C SER A 341 9.03 -9.81 4.88
N CYS A 342 9.34 -10.12 6.14
CA CYS A 342 8.52 -10.97 7.01
C CYS A 342 7.57 -10.09 7.86
N ALA A 343 6.67 -10.71 8.63
CA ALA A 343 5.91 -9.98 9.64
C ALA A 343 6.83 -9.65 10.85
N SER A 344 6.73 -8.45 11.43
CA SER A 344 7.72 -7.76 12.29
C SER A 344 8.02 -8.36 13.68
N GLY A 345 7.85 -9.66 13.89
CA GLY A 345 8.32 -10.38 15.09
C GLY A 345 9.71 -11.03 14.92
N PHE A 346 10.21 -11.08 13.70
CA PHE A 346 11.54 -11.52 13.32
C PHE A 346 12.08 -10.41 12.43
N ASP A 347 13.13 -9.72 12.84
CA ASP A 347 13.83 -8.85 11.89
C ASP A 347 14.42 -9.77 10.81
N CYS A 348 13.84 -9.73 9.60
CA CYS A 348 14.40 -10.34 8.40
C CYS A 348 15.29 -9.30 7.69
N ASN A 349 16.33 -8.83 8.38
CA ASN A 349 17.36 -7.93 7.86
C ASN A 349 18.74 -8.59 7.99
#